data_AF-A7A8D4-F1
#
_entry.id   AF-A7A8D4-F1
#
_cell.length_a   1.000
_cell.length_b   1.000
_cell.length_c   1.000
_cell.angle_alpha   90.00
_cell.angle_beta   90.00
_cell.angle_gamma   90.00
#
_symmetry.space_group_name_H-M   'P 1'
#
loop_
_entity.id
_entity.type
_entity.pdbx_description
1 polymer ?
#
loop_
_entity_poly.entity_id
_entity_poly.type
_entity_poly.pdbx_seq_one_letter_code
_entity_poly.pdbx_strand_id
1 'polypeptide(L)'
;MEDFDSYDNEAELQSVYSPSHSTKSNLTLVDIPEDNGTKAGNIHYDFVSYPEYNGFQRSHTPKQDWSGFSKLNMFLKADGSDHKFVVQVNAGGVTFEAYPKIDGTDGHVVSLNFGDADGNGGDFAPASWDTAHAGMKLSQKLLSKVGSFALYINDNGGNRPKSGDLTLDSIKLDGKRDAYAPNTNPTPGNTAKAQSVDDFSGYSDDAAAQSAWGNRGHTEVLSLDEGPTDGSKALRFKYDFSNGGWYDVAKYLDGANWSGESVLAFQVKGDGSDNAIGLQIGTSDGKYFLASVKLDFTGWKQIEIPLVDNANLTQSWPEDANKDNPMTEDDLASIKELVFASQQWNSESDGLDFSIADIKVEPAENTSNEQTPKDESKTEVKADKEQEQSEDTSADVTAQDPATCPISDEDSKGSTGNTTVTVKPTPDAKEPADNTGKDGLSRTGSNIISAIAAVAVLIARKRKGGDIE
;
A
#
# COMPACT_ATOMS: atom_id res chain seq x y z
N MET A 1 -3.23 24.52 -1.48
CA MET A 1 -4.47 24.70 -2.25
C MET A 1 -4.40 26.05 -2.93
N GLU A 2 -4.95 26.17 -4.14
CA GLU A 2 -4.50 27.06 -5.22
C GLU A 2 -5.57 28.10 -5.58
N ASP A 3 -5.20 29.37 -5.52
CA ASP A 3 -6.01 30.54 -5.90
C ASP A 3 -5.36 31.37 -7.00
N PHE A 4 -4.20 30.95 -7.53
CA PHE A 4 -3.43 31.56 -8.61
C PHE A 4 -2.94 33.01 -8.37
N ASP A 5 -3.42 33.68 -7.33
CA ASP A 5 -3.07 35.05 -6.95
C ASP A 5 -1.65 35.18 -6.40
N SER A 6 -1.07 34.08 -5.91
CA SER A 6 0.30 34.06 -5.37
C SER A 6 1.41 34.17 -6.43
N TYR A 7 1.08 34.00 -7.72
CA TYR A 7 2.05 34.06 -8.81
C TYR A 7 2.12 35.46 -9.41
N ASP A 8 3.31 36.05 -9.45
CA ASP A 8 3.49 37.36 -10.08
C ASP A 8 3.37 37.26 -11.61
N ASN A 9 3.77 36.12 -12.17
CA ASN A 9 3.83 35.88 -13.62
C ASN A 9 3.70 34.38 -13.97
N GLU A 10 3.52 34.08 -15.26
CA GLU A 10 3.36 32.71 -15.78
C GLU A 10 4.59 31.83 -15.55
N ALA A 11 5.79 32.39 -15.54
CA ALA A 11 7.01 31.59 -15.35
C ALA A 11 7.06 30.99 -13.93
N GLU A 12 6.55 31.72 -12.93
CA GLU A 12 6.39 31.21 -11.56
C GLU A 12 5.34 30.09 -11.49
N LEU A 13 4.15 30.30 -12.07
CA LEU A 13 3.11 29.27 -12.17
C LEU A 13 3.65 27.99 -12.83
N GLN A 14 4.30 28.13 -13.98
CA GLN A 14 4.86 27.04 -14.78
C GLN A 14 6.13 26.40 -14.17
N SER A 15 6.67 26.97 -13.08
CA SER A 15 7.73 26.35 -12.27
C SER A 15 7.16 25.35 -11.26
N VAL A 16 5.92 25.57 -10.81
CA VAL A 16 5.23 24.73 -9.81
C VAL A 16 4.50 23.57 -10.46
N TYR A 17 3.99 23.77 -11.69
CA TYR A 17 3.28 22.73 -12.45
C TYR A 17 4.16 22.14 -13.54
N SER A 18 4.25 20.81 -13.55
CA SER A 18 4.88 20.03 -14.61
C SER A 18 3.85 19.71 -15.70
N PRO A 19 4.14 19.99 -16.98
CA PRO A 19 3.26 19.59 -18.07
C PRO A 19 3.27 18.06 -18.24
N SER A 20 2.13 17.50 -18.61
CA SER A 20 1.95 16.10 -18.97
C SER A 20 1.28 16.03 -20.33
N HIS A 21 2.00 15.51 -21.33
CA HIS A 21 1.58 15.50 -22.73
C HIS A 21 1.09 16.89 -23.21
N SER A 22 1.84 17.92 -22.84
CA SER A 22 1.58 19.32 -23.21
C SER A 22 2.86 20.14 -23.10
N THR A 23 2.76 21.45 -23.29
CA THR A 23 3.87 22.41 -23.07
C THR A 23 3.55 23.34 -21.89
N LYS A 24 4.57 23.84 -21.21
CA LYS A 24 4.41 24.81 -20.11
C LYS A 24 3.59 26.04 -20.52
N SER A 25 3.77 26.50 -21.76
CA SER A 25 3.04 27.66 -22.31
C SER A 25 1.53 27.47 -22.40
N ASN A 26 1.03 26.25 -22.27
CA ASN A 26 -0.41 25.96 -22.27
C ASN A 26 -1.06 26.12 -20.88
N LEU A 27 -0.29 26.49 -19.86
CA LEU A 27 -0.80 26.90 -18.54
C LEU A 27 -0.47 28.38 -18.34
N THR A 28 -1.50 29.22 -18.33
CA THR A 28 -1.36 30.69 -18.27
C THR A 28 -2.18 31.28 -17.12
N LEU A 29 -1.97 32.57 -16.84
CA LEU A 29 -2.75 33.34 -15.89
C LEU A 29 -3.70 34.28 -16.65
N VAL A 30 -4.96 34.31 -16.24
CA VAL A 30 -5.98 35.21 -16.79
C VAL A 30 -6.68 35.97 -15.68
N ASP A 31 -7.42 37.03 -16.00
CA ASP A 31 -8.24 37.73 -15.00
C ASP A 31 -9.41 36.82 -14.55
N ILE A 32 -9.67 36.78 -13.24
CA ILE A 32 -10.73 35.95 -12.64
C ILE A 32 -12.13 36.41 -13.10
N PRO A 33 -13.11 35.49 -13.31
CA PRO A 33 -14.49 35.86 -13.60
C PRO A 33 -15.34 36.31 -12.38
N GLU A 34 -14.87 36.10 -11.14
CA GLU A 34 -15.55 36.39 -9.86
C GLU A 34 -14.69 37.24 -8.89
N ASP A 35 -15.32 37.83 -7.86
CA ASP A 35 -14.88 39.03 -7.11
C ASP A 35 -13.98 38.74 -5.87
N ASN A 36 -13.26 37.62 -5.83
CA ASN A 36 -12.51 37.16 -4.65
C ASN A 36 -10.99 36.96 -4.86
N GLY A 37 -10.47 37.39 -6.01
CA GLY A 37 -9.06 37.34 -6.38
C GLY A 37 -8.75 38.30 -7.53
N THR A 38 -7.54 38.23 -8.08
CA THR A 38 -7.13 38.99 -9.28
C THR A 38 -6.80 38.10 -10.47
N LYS A 39 -6.39 36.84 -10.23
CA LYS A 39 -5.93 35.92 -11.28
C LYS A 39 -6.57 34.55 -11.14
N ALA A 40 -6.83 33.93 -12.28
CA ALA A 40 -7.24 32.54 -12.41
C ALA A 40 -6.23 31.77 -13.29
N GLY A 41 -6.17 30.46 -13.11
CA GLY A 41 -5.40 29.58 -13.98
C GLY A 41 -6.18 29.26 -15.26
N ASN A 42 -5.51 29.28 -16.40
CA ASN A 42 -6.08 28.89 -17.68
C ASN A 42 -5.29 27.73 -18.28
N ILE A 43 -6.00 26.63 -18.58
CA ILE A 43 -5.45 25.46 -19.25
C ILE A 43 -5.91 25.47 -20.70
N HIS A 44 -4.96 25.69 -21.61
CA HIS A 44 -5.16 25.53 -23.04
C HIS A 44 -4.88 24.08 -23.43
N TYR A 45 -5.84 23.41 -24.07
CA TYR A 45 -5.60 22.09 -24.65
C TYR A 45 -5.53 22.19 -26.19
N ASP A 46 -4.64 21.39 -26.80
CA ASP A 46 -4.50 21.30 -28.24
C ASP A 46 -4.25 19.83 -28.65
N PHE A 47 -5.31 19.14 -29.07
CA PHE A 47 -5.27 17.76 -29.54
C PHE A 47 -4.70 17.60 -30.96
N VAL A 48 -4.40 18.70 -31.66
CA VAL A 48 -3.67 18.64 -32.94
C VAL A 48 -2.18 18.46 -32.67
N SER A 49 -1.62 19.24 -31.73
CA SER A 49 -0.20 19.17 -31.37
C SER A 49 0.09 18.08 -30.33
N TYR A 50 -0.86 17.84 -29.43
CA TYR A 50 -0.75 16.94 -28.28
C TYR A 50 -1.99 16.03 -28.24
N PRO A 51 -2.03 14.98 -29.08
CA PRO A 51 -3.21 14.12 -29.20
C PRO A 51 -3.52 13.37 -27.90
N GLU A 52 -4.75 12.83 -27.81
CA GLU A 52 -5.24 11.99 -26.72
C GLU A 52 -5.48 12.71 -25.38
N TYR A 53 -4.50 13.39 -24.81
CA TYR A 53 -4.67 14.12 -23.55
C TYR A 53 -3.70 15.30 -23.42
N ASN A 54 -4.09 16.32 -22.65
CA ASN A 54 -3.24 17.41 -22.22
C ASN A 54 -3.40 17.55 -20.71
N GLY A 55 -2.34 17.86 -19.95
CA GLY A 55 -2.50 18.10 -18.52
C GLY A 55 -1.32 18.73 -17.81
N PHE A 56 -1.56 19.02 -16.54
CA PHE A 56 -0.61 19.66 -15.65
C PHE A 56 -0.70 19.04 -14.26
N GLN A 57 0.46 18.72 -13.68
CA GLN A 57 0.58 18.12 -12.37
C GLN A 57 1.40 19.00 -11.44
N ARG A 58 0.97 19.08 -10.18
CA ARG A 58 1.74 19.61 -9.07
C ARG A 58 2.07 18.49 -8.10
N SER A 59 3.35 18.32 -7.80
CA SER A 59 3.83 17.36 -6.80
C SER A 59 3.98 18.02 -5.42
N HIS A 60 3.91 17.21 -4.37
CA HIS A 60 4.02 17.64 -2.98
C HIS A 60 5.15 16.88 -2.29
N THR A 61 6.20 17.61 -1.93
CA THR A 61 7.32 17.12 -1.13
C THR A 61 7.56 18.13 0.01
N PRO A 62 7.30 17.76 1.28
CA PRO A 62 6.72 16.48 1.73
C PRO A 62 5.26 16.29 1.29
N LYS A 63 4.77 15.05 1.39
CA LYS A 63 3.35 14.72 1.15
C LYS A 63 2.45 15.56 2.06
N GLN A 64 1.28 15.93 1.57
CA GLN A 64 0.31 16.73 2.30
C GLN A 64 -0.77 15.88 2.95
N ASP A 65 -1.23 16.31 4.12
CA ASP A 65 -2.37 15.74 4.81
C ASP A 65 -3.66 16.50 4.43
N TRP A 66 -4.53 15.84 3.66
CA TRP A 66 -5.84 16.34 3.25
C TRP A 66 -6.98 15.66 4.00
N SER A 67 -6.68 14.76 4.94
CA SER A 67 -7.67 13.91 5.60
C SER A 67 -8.67 14.68 6.47
N GLY A 68 -8.28 15.85 6.99
CA GLY A 68 -9.13 16.78 7.75
C GLY A 68 -10.21 17.47 6.93
N PHE A 69 -10.39 17.10 5.67
CA PHE A 69 -11.36 17.67 4.75
C PHE A 69 -12.13 16.56 4.03
N SER A 70 -13.40 16.81 3.74
CA SER A 70 -14.30 15.83 3.11
C SER A 70 -14.52 16.06 1.62
N LYS A 71 -14.04 17.19 1.08
CA LYS A 71 -14.23 17.55 -0.32
C LYS A 71 -13.17 18.51 -0.85
N LEU A 72 -13.02 18.51 -2.16
CA LEU A 72 -12.30 19.49 -2.95
C LEU A 72 -13.31 20.35 -3.71
N ASN A 73 -13.22 21.66 -3.57
CA ASN A 73 -13.98 22.62 -4.35
C ASN A 73 -13.06 23.33 -5.33
N MET A 74 -13.56 23.65 -6.51
CA MET A 74 -12.90 24.54 -7.46
C MET A 74 -13.95 25.34 -8.22
N PHE A 75 -13.66 26.59 -8.55
CA PHE A 75 -14.38 27.30 -9.58
C PHE A 75 -13.90 26.79 -10.94
N LEU A 76 -14.84 26.49 -11.84
CA LEU A 76 -14.58 26.04 -13.19
C LEU A 76 -15.46 26.81 -14.16
N LYS A 77 -14.83 27.45 -15.14
CA LYS A 77 -15.47 27.93 -16.35
C LYS A 77 -15.00 27.09 -17.51
N ALA A 78 -15.87 26.21 -17.96
CA ALA A 78 -15.65 25.33 -19.09
C ALA A 78 -15.92 26.03 -20.43
N ASP A 79 -15.51 25.39 -21.52
CA ASP A 79 -15.67 25.88 -22.90
C ASP A 79 -16.82 25.20 -23.66
N GLY A 80 -17.57 24.31 -23.02
CA GLY A 80 -18.66 23.57 -23.64
C GLY A 80 -18.22 22.48 -24.62
N SER A 81 -16.94 22.11 -24.61
CA SER A 81 -16.38 21.13 -25.56
C SER A 81 -16.84 19.69 -25.32
N ASP A 82 -17.31 19.37 -24.11
CA ASP A 82 -17.70 18.01 -23.69
C ASP A 82 -16.54 16.99 -23.85
N HIS A 83 -15.29 17.47 -23.76
CA HIS A 83 -14.14 16.61 -23.53
C HIS A 83 -14.17 16.01 -22.12
N LYS A 84 -13.36 14.98 -21.89
CA LYS A 84 -13.29 14.36 -20.56
C LYS A 84 -12.30 15.13 -19.70
N PHE A 85 -12.81 15.94 -18.79
CA PHE A 85 -12.00 16.59 -17.77
C PHE A 85 -11.72 15.63 -16.62
N VAL A 86 -10.47 15.53 -16.20
CA VAL A 86 -9.99 14.62 -15.16
C VAL A 86 -9.33 15.42 -14.05
N VAL A 87 -9.84 15.27 -12.84
CA VAL A 87 -9.17 15.70 -11.62
C VAL A 87 -8.53 14.47 -10.99
N GLN A 88 -7.21 14.47 -10.88
CA GLN A 88 -6.45 13.33 -10.41
C GLN A 88 -5.71 13.65 -9.11
N VAL A 89 -5.71 12.70 -8.17
CA VAL A 89 -5.03 12.78 -6.87
C VAL A 89 -4.20 11.51 -6.68
N ASN A 90 -2.89 11.64 -6.44
CA ASN A 90 -2.08 10.53 -5.96
C ASN A 90 -2.04 10.56 -4.43
N ALA A 91 -2.60 9.53 -3.79
CA ALA A 91 -2.75 9.45 -2.35
C ALA A 91 -2.28 8.08 -1.85
N GLY A 92 -1.31 8.06 -0.94
CA GLY A 92 -0.75 6.80 -0.42
C GLY A 92 -0.08 5.91 -1.47
N GLY A 93 0.28 6.45 -2.65
CA GLY A 93 0.87 5.69 -3.75
C GLY A 93 -0.13 5.19 -4.80
N VAL A 94 -1.43 5.38 -4.57
CA VAL A 94 -2.51 5.00 -5.51
C VAL A 94 -3.05 6.26 -6.18
N THR A 95 -3.37 6.15 -7.47
CA THR A 95 -3.89 7.27 -8.27
C THR A 95 -5.40 7.18 -8.40
N PHE A 96 -6.09 8.24 -8.00
CA PHE A 96 -7.55 8.35 -8.05
C PHE A 96 -8.00 9.48 -8.97
N GLU A 97 -9.09 9.27 -9.70
CA GLU A 97 -9.65 10.17 -10.68
C GLU A 97 -11.13 10.47 -10.39
N ALA A 98 -11.52 11.72 -10.63
CA ALA A 98 -12.90 12.17 -10.72
C ALA A 98 -13.10 12.92 -12.04
N TYR A 99 -14.33 12.92 -12.56
CA TYR A 99 -14.64 13.43 -13.91
C TYR A 99 -15.75 14.49 -13.91
N PRO A 100 -15.45 15.75 -13.55
CA PRO A 100 -16.41 16.83 -13.68
C PRO A 100 -16.80 17.06 -15.15
N LYS A 101 -18.03 17.54 -15.37
CA LYS A 101 -18.51 17.86 -16.72
C LYS A 101 -18.01 19.22 -17.19
N ILE A 102 -17.73 19.31 -18.48
CA ILE A 102 -17.32 20.54 -19.18
C ILE A 102 -18.15 20.80 -20.46
N ASP A 103 -19.42 20.36 -20.44
CA ASP A 103 -20.40 20.52 -21.53
C ASP A 103 -21.12 21.88 -21.51
N GLY A 104 -20.90 22.70 -20.47
CA GLY A 104 -21.41 24.07 -20.36
C GLY A 104 -20.32 25.14 -20.49
N THR A 105 -20.74 26.39 -20.64
CA THR A 105 -19.84 27.56 -20.75
C THR A 105 -19.92 28.52 -19.57
N ASP A 106 -20.88 28.30 -18.66
CA ASP A 106 -21.10 29.12 -17.48
C ASP A 106 -20.11 28.73 -16.38
N GLY A 107 -19.54 29.74 -15.73
CA GLY A 107 -18.70 29.56 -14.55
C GLY A 107 -19.52 29.03 -13.37
N HIS A 108 -19.01 28.01 -12.69
CA HIS A 108 -19.67 27.44 -11.52
C HIS A 108 -18.66 26.77 -10.58
N VAL A 109 -19.08 26.52 -9.34
CA VAL A 109 -18.29 25.75 -8.38
C VAL A 109 -18.53 24.26 -8.60
N VAL A 110 -17.46 23.52 -8.86
CA VAL A 110 -17.42 22.06 -8.82
C VAL A 110 -17.03 21.63 -7.41
N SER A 111 -17.80 20.73 -6.82
CA SER A 111 -17.51 20.09 -5.53
C SER A 111 -17.34 18.59 -5.72
N LEU A 112 -16.14 18.09 -5.43
CA LEU A 112 -15.79 16.67 -5.50
C LEU A 112 -15.65 16.11 -4.07
N ASN A 113 -16.51 15.15 -3.73
CA ASN A 113 -16.54 14.52 -2.42
C ASN A 113 -15.48 13.44 -2.33
N PHE A 114 -14.75 13.43 -1.22
CA PHE A 114 -13.84 12.34 -0.90
C PHE A 114 -14.54 11.12 -0.28
N GLY A 115 -15.80 11.27 0.13
CA GLY A 115 -16.55 10.25 0.84
C GLY A 115 -16.38 10.31 2.36
N ASP A 116 -16.88 9.28 3.06
CA ASP A 116 -16.69 9.11 4.51
C ASP A 116 -15.23 8.79 4.88
N ALA A 117 -14.98 8.28 6.09
CA ALA A 117 -13.63 7.92 6.53
C ALA A 117 -12.99 6.82 5.66
N ASP A 118 -13.81 5.89 5.15
CA ASP A 118 -13.38 4.77 4.32
C ASP A 118 -13.42 5.11 2.83
N GLY A 119 -13.88 6.32 2.48
CA GLY A 119 -14.03 6.78 1.09
C GLY A 119 -15.33 6.34 0.42
N ASN A 120 -16.32 5.85 1.19
CA ASN A 120 -17.63 5.50 0.64
C ASN A 120 -18.41 6.77 0.26
N GLY A 121 -19.14 6.68 -0.85
CA GLY A 121 -19.90 7.82 -1.39
C GLY A 121 -19.02 8.95 -1.93
N GLY A 122 -17.71 8.71 -2.11
CA GLY A 122 -16.80 9.63 -2.78
C GLY A 122 -16.95 9.60 -4.30
N ASP A 123 -16.59 10.71 -4.94
CA ASP A 123 -16.62 10.88 -6.40
C ASP A 123 -15.36 10.33 -7.09
N PHE A 124 -14.34 9.98 -6.31
CA PHE A 124 -13.06 9.49 -6.78
C PHE A 124 -13.03 7.96 -6.88
N ALA A 125 -12.49 7.46 -7.98
CA ALA A 125 -12.21 6.04 -8.19
C ALA A 125 -10.74 5.85 -8.61
N PRO A 126 -10.13 4.68 -8.37
CA PRO A 126 -8.80 4.38 -8.90
C PRO A 126 -8.76 4.62 -10.41
N ALA A 127 -7.65 5.17 -10.89
CA ALA A 127 -7.48 5.45 -12.31
C ALA A 127 -7.74 4.18 -13.13
N SER A 128 -8.37 4.32 -14.30
CA SER A 128 -8.86 3.16 -15.05
C SER A 128 -7.76 2.19 -15.50
N TRP A 129 -6.53 2.68 -15.61
CA TRP A 129 -5.34 1.89 -15.95
C TRP A 129 -4.73 1.18 -14.73
N ASP A 130 -5.05 1.61 -13.51
CA ASP A 130 -4.57 1.01 -12.26
C ASP A 130 -5.42 -0.19 -11.86
N THR A 131 -5.27 -1.27 -12.62
CA THR A 131 -6.03 -2.51 -12.40
C THR A 131 -5.67 -3.22 -11.10
N ALA A 132 -4.48 -2.96 -10.54
CA ALA A 132 -4.03 -3.55 -9.28
C ALA A 132 -4.83 -3.04 -8.07
N HIS A 133 -5.31 -1.80 -8.14
CA HIS A 133 -6.11 -1.18 -7.09
C HIS A 133 -7.59 -1.06 -7.45
N ALA A 134 -8.06 -1.82 -8.44
CA ALA A 134 -9.45 -1.78 -8.89
C ALA A 134 -10.45 -1.94 -7.72
N GLY A 135 -11.38 -1.00 -7.60
CA GLY A 135 -12.39 -1.00 -6.54
C GLY A 135 -11.96 -0.37 -5.21
N MET A 136 -10.68 -0.06 -5.03
CA MET A 136 -10.19 0.69 -3.87
C MET A 136 -10.89 2.05 -3.74
N LYS A 137 -11.02 2.55 -2.51
CA LYS A 137 -11.65 3.83 -2.20
C LYS A 137 -10.63 4.82 -1.68
N LEU A 138 -10.82 6.10 -2.03
CA LEU A 138 -9.98 7.19 -1.54
C LEU A 138 -10.33 7.51 -0.08
N SER A 139 -9.80 6.72 0.85
CA SER A 139 -10.05 6.86 2.28
C SER A 139 -9.33 8.06 2.89
N GLN A 140 -9.78 8.47 4.08
CA GLN A 140 -9.08 9.46 4.91
C GLN A 140 -7.62 9.09 5.18
N LYS A 141 -7.33 7.81 5.36
CA LYS A 141 -5.97 7.29 5.53
C LYS A 141 -5.09 7.61 4.34
N LEU A 142 -5.57 7.36 3.13
CA LEU A 142 -4.82 7.68 1.90
C LEU A 142 -4.68 9.19 1.73
N LEU A 143 -5.73 9.96 2.03
CA LEU A 143 -5.72 11.43 2.02
C LEU A 143 -4.75 12.04 3.03
N SER A 144 -4.30 11.31 4.05
CA SER A 144 -3.23 11.80 4.94
C SER A 144 -1.84 11.84 4.27
N LYS A 145 -1.72 11.28 3.08
CA LYS A 145 -0.45 11.08 2.35
C LYS A 145 -0.59 11.44 0.87
N VAL A 146 -1.13 12.62 0.56
CA VAL A 146 -1.27 13.11 -0.82
C VAL A 146 0.10 13.54 -1.38
N GLY A 147 0.54 12.88 -2.45
CA GLY A 147 1.81 13.12 -3.12
C GLY A 147 1.71 14.03 -4.34
N SER A 148 0.57 14.06 -5.03
CA SER A 148 0.37 14.97 -6.16
C SER A 148 -1.10 15.22 -6.45
N PHE A 149 -1.34 16.32 -7.16
CA PHE A 149 -2.62 16.73 -7.72
C PHE A 149 -2.42 17.11 -9.18
N ALA A 150 -3.30 16.64 -10.07
CA ALA A 150 -3.19 16.89 -11.49
C ALA A 150 -4.54 17.15 -12.14
N LEU A 151 -4.50 17.90 -13.24
CA LEU A 151 -5.63 18.26 -14.07
C LEU A 151 -5.34 17.82 -15.50
N TYR A 152 -6.22 17.03 -16.09
CA TYR A 152 -6.11 16.58 -17.48
C TYR A 152 -7.39 16.84 -18.27
N ILE A 153 -7.24 17.08 -19.56
CA ILE A 153 -8.32 17.09 -20.54
C ILE A 153 -8.00 16.00 -21.55
N ASN A 154 -8.88 15.00 -21.64
CA ASN A 154 -8.75 13.88 -22.58
C ASN A 154 -9.67 14.09 -23.78
N ASP A 155 -9.16 13.79 -24.97
CA ASP A 155 -9.94 13.78 -26.20
C ASP A 155 -11.05 12.73 -26.06
N ASN A 156 -12.30 13.18 -26.20
CA ASN A 156 -13.47 12.32 -26.07
C ASN A 156 -14.01 11.93 -27.46
N GLY A 157 -13.20 12.15 -28.50
CA GLY A 157 -13.51 11.80 -29.88
C GLY A 157 -14.70 12.56 -30.46
N GLY A 158 -15.18 12.07 -31.60
CA GLY A 158 -16.30 12.67 -32.34
C GLY A 158 -15.94 14.00 -33.01
N ASN A 159 -16.95 14.86 -33.20
CA ASN A 159 -16.81 16.17 -33.86
C ASN A 159 -16.47 17.30 -32.87
N ARG A 160 -15.91 16.97 -31.70
CA ARG A 160 -15.58 17.95 -30.65
C ARG A 160 -14.39 18.85 -31.08
N PRO A 161 -14.32 20.10 -30.59
CA PRO A 161 -13.23 21.02 -30.91
C PRO A 161 -11.87 20.45 -30.54
N LYS A 162 -10.88 20.50 -31.44
CA LYS A 162 -9.53 19.97 -31.13
C LYS A 162 -8.67 20.89 -30.26
N SER A 163 -9.16 22.08 -29.94
CA SER A 163 -8.49 23.00 -29.03
C SER A 163 -9.50 23.82 -28.26
N GLY A 164 -9.14 24.27 -27.07
CA GLY A 164 -10.01 25.04 -26.19
C GLY A 164 -9.34 25.40 -24.88
N ASP A 165 -10.10 26.02 -23.98
CA ASP A 165 -9.57 26.65 -22.78
C ASP A 165 -10.48 26.38 -21.57
N LEU A 166 -9.91 25.86 -20.49
CA LEU A 166 -10.60 25.77 -19.19
C LEU A 166 -10.01 26.80 -18.23
N THR A 167 -10.86 27.63 -17.62
CA THR A 167 -10.44 28.56 -16.57
C THR A 167 -10.81 28.00 -15.21
N LEU A 168 -9.83 27.94 -14.31
CA LEU A 168 -9.95 27.37 -12.96
C LEU A 168 -9.50 28.36 -11.91
N ASP A 169 -10.17 28.33 -10.77
CA ASP A 169 -9.81 29.17 -9.63
C ASP A 169 -10.24 28.50 -8.32
N SER A 170 -9.75 29.02 -7.19
CA SER A 170 -10.26 28.75 -5.86
C SER A 170 -10.31 27.26 -5.54
N ILE A 171 -9.27 26.53 -5.98
CA ILE A 171 -9.08 25.12 -5.71
C ILE A 171 -8.75 24.99 -4.23
N LYS A 172 -9.74 24.57 -3.44
CA LYS A 172 -9.66 24.53 -1.97
C LYS A 172 -10.22 23.24 -1.38
N LEU A 173 -9.60 22.81 -0.29
CA LEU A 173 -10.14 21.77 0.57
C LEU A 173 -11.22 22.39 1.45
N ASP A 174 -12.34 21.68 1.60
CA ASP A 174 -13.47 22.12 2.40
C ASP A 174 -14.16 20.92 3.08
N GLY A 175 -15.20 21.17 3.87
CA GLY A 175 -15.85 20.15 4.67
C GLY A 175 -14.93 19.66 5.78
N LYS A 176 -14.49 20.60 6.62
CA LYS A 176 -13.65 20.30 7.79
C LYS A 176 -14.25 19.13 8.58
N ARG A 177 -13.42 18.13 8.82
CA ARG A 177 -13.69 16.96 9.65
C ARG A 177 -12.45 16.65 10.49
N ASP A 178 -12.58 15.74 11.43
CA ASP A 178 -11.41 15.26 12.16
C ASP A 178 -10.41 14.67 11.16
N ALA A 179 -9.18 15.17 11.20
CA ALA A 179 -8.11 14.63 10.37
C ALA A 179 -7.91 13.16 10.72
N TYR A 180 -7.46 12.40 9.74
CA TYR A 180 -6.96 11.07 9.95
C TYR A 180 -5.78 11.15 10.92
N ALA A 181 -6.08 10.89 12.18
CA ALA A 181 -5.08 10.34 13.06
C ALA A 181 -4.96 8.87 12.64
N PRO A 182 -3.78 8.37 12.21
CA PRO A 182 -3.55 6.94 12.26
C PRO A 182 -3.95 6.49 13.65
N ASN A 183 -4.67 5.38 13.74
CA ASN A 183 -5.28 4.95 14.98
C ASN A 183 -4.20 4.77 16.06
N THR A 184 -3.92 5.84 16.82
CA THR A 184 -3.20 5.79 18.10
C THR A 184 -4.20 5.59 19.23
N ASN A 185 -5.50 5.48 18.90
CA ASN A 185 -6.56 5.15 19.83
C ASN A 185 -7.11 3.76 19.50
N PRO A 186 -6.71 2.72 20.24
CA PRO A 186 -7.47 1.48 20.25
C PRO A 186 -8.94 1.83 20.48
N THR A 187 -9.85 1.08 19.87
CA THR A 187 -11.24 0.98 20.35
C THR A 187 -11.28 1.21 21.87
N PRO A 188 -12.00 2.21 22.40
CA PRO A 188 -12.09 2.45 23.84
C PRO A 188 -12.64 1.19 24.52
N GLY A 189 -11.72 0.34 24.98
CA GLY A 189 -12.05 -1.06 25.22
C GLY A 189 -10.88 -2.01 25.40
N ASN A 190 -9.62 -1.57 25.55
CA ASN A 190 -8.69 -2.31 26.43
C ASN A 190 -7.50 -1.45 26.85
N THR A 191 -7.26 -1.41 28.15
CA THR A 191 -5.98 -1.05 28.78
C THR A 191 -4.92 -2.09 28.42
N ALA A 192 -4.62 -2.25 27.12
CA ALA A 192 -3.55 -3.14 26.67
C ALA A 192 -2.24 -2.62 27.29
N LYS A 193 -1.61 -3.49 28.07
CA LYS A 193 -0.34 -3.21 28.74
C LYS A 193 0.68 -4.05 28.03
N ALA A 194 1.85 -3.46 27.77
CA ALA A 194 3.02 -4.16 27.23
C ALA A 194 3.10 -5.62 27.71
N GLN A 195 3.04 -6.55 26.77
CA GLN A 195 3.06 -7.98 27.02
C GLN A 195 4.43 -8.52 26.62
N SER A 196 5.13 -9.14 27.57
CA SER A 196 6.36 -9.88 27.26
C SER A 196 6.01 -11.19 26.56
N VAL A 197 6.64 -11.43 25.43
CA VAL A 197 6.57 -12.70 24.69
C VAL A 197 7.67 -13.64 25.18
N ASP A 198 8.91 -13.15 25.26
CA ASP A 198 10.04 -13.88 25.84
C ASP A 198 11.22 -12.92 26.11
N ASP A 199 11.80 -12.98 27.31
CA ASP A 199 13.03 -12.27 27.70
C ASP A 199 14.22 -13.23 27.88
N PHE A 200 14.00 -14.52 27.63
CA PHE A 200 14.96 -15.63 27.76
C PHE A 200 15.59 -15.86 29.13
N SER A 201 15.30 -15.00 30.12
CA SER A 201 15.96 -15.02 31.41
C SER A 201 15.54 -16.22 32.27
N GLY A 202 14.34 -16.74 32.01
CA GLY A 202 13.77 -17.91 32.69
C GLY A 202 14.37 -19.27 32.30
N TYR A 203 15.15 -19.37 31.21
CA TYR A 203 15.72 -20.65 30.76
C TYR A 203 17.02 -20.96 31.50
N SER A 204 17.13 -22.18 32.06
CA SER A 204 18.33 -22.62 32.79
C SER A 204 19.52 -22.90 31.88
N ASP A 205 19.24 -23.34 30.65
CA ASP A 205 20.22 -23.86 29.69
C ASP A 205 19.61 -23.87 28.27
N ASP A 206 20.45 -24.21 27.29
CA ASP A 206 20.06 -24.29 25.87
C ASP A 206 18.90 -25.27 25.63
N ALA A 207 18.87 -26.42 26.32
CA ALA A 207 17.85 -27.43 26.12
C ALA A 207 16.45 -26.91 26.54
N ALA A 208 16.39 -26.13 27.63
CA ALA A 208 15.16 -25.47 28.05
C ALA A 208 14.66 -24.44 27.01
N ALA A 209 15.57 -23.62 26.48
CA ALA A 209 15.23 -22.63 25.45
C ALA A 209 14.79 -23.30 24.13
N GLN A 210 15.52 -24.32 23.69
CA GLN A 210 15.19 -25.14 22.53
C GLN A 210 13.82 -25.80 22.69
N SER A 211 13.52 -26.39 23.86
CA SER A 211 12.20 -26.98 24.09
C SER A 211 11.06 -25.96 23.99
N ALA A 212 11.28 -24.72 24.41
CA ALA A 212 10.26 -23.66 24.36
C ALA A 212 10.06 -23.09 22.94
N TRP A 213 11.11 -23.09 22.12
CA TRP A 213 11.11 -22.61 20.73
C TRP A 213 11.06 -23.74 19.69
N GLY A 214 10.67 -24.94 20.15
CA GLY A 214 10.69 -26.18 19.38
C GLY A 214 9.41 -26.55 18.67
N ASN A 215 8.47 -25.62 18.49
CA ASN A 215 7.15 -25.93 17.90
C ASN A 215 7.25 -26.54 16.49
N ARG A 216 8.38 -26.33 15.80
CA ARG A 216 8.65 -26.83 14.45
C ARG A 216 9.77 -27.86 14.36
N GLY A 217 10.40 -28.23 15.48
CA GLY A 217 11.38 -29.32 15.55
C GLY A 217 12.79 -29.02 14.99
N HIS A 218 13.12 -27.76 14.76
CA HIS A 218 14.36 -27.29 14.09
C HIS A 218 15.33 -26.53 15.02
N THR A 219 15.44 -26.94 16.29
CA THR A 219 16.03 -26.09 17.34
C THR A 219 17.53 -26.26 17.56
N GLU A 220 18.19 -27.14 16.82
CA GLU A 220 19.63 -27.37 16.91
C GLU A 220 20.49 -26.15 16.56
N VAL A 221 19.88 -25.13 15.95
CA VAL A 221 20.48 -23.82 15.63
C VAL A 221 20.41 -22.83 16.80
N LEU A 222 19.74 -23.20 17.90
CA LEU A 222 19.47 -22.31 19.03
C LEU A 222 20.40 -22.58 20.22
N SER A 223 20.87 -21.52 20.85
CA SER A 223 21.58 -21.54 22.14
C SER A 223 21.29 -20.26 22.93
N LEU A 224 21.55 -20.24 24.23
CA LEU A 224 21.51 -19.02 25.02
C LEU A 224 22.81 -18.21 24.83
N ASP A 225 22.68 -16.89 24.73
CA ASP A 225 23.79 -15.92 24.74
C ASP A 225 23.56 -14.86 25.84
N GLU A 226 24.59 -14.07 26.12
CA GLU A 226 24.49 -12.88 26.97
C GLU A 226 23.64 -11.80 26.28
N GLY A 227 22.71 -11.22 27.02
CA GLY A 227 21.76 -10.23 26.54
C GLY A 227 22.31 -8.80 26.42
N PRO A 228 21.45 -7.82 26.10
CA PRO A 228 21.84 -6.42 25.90
C PRO A 228 22.23 -5.69 27.19
N THR A 229 21.81 -6.19 28.36
CA THR A 229 22.17 -5.64 29.67
C THR A 229 22.91 -6.67 30.52
N ASP A 230 23.74 -6.20 31.46
CA ASP A 230 24.54 -7.08 32.32
C ASP A 230 23.67 -8.08 33.08
N GLY A 231 23.93 -9.37 32.88
CA GLY A 231 23.19 -10.49 33.47
C GLY A 231 21.85 -10.83 32.81
N SER A 232 21.44 -10.13 31.73
CA SER A 232 20.29 -10.54 30.91
C SER A 232 20.68 -11.64 29.92
N LYS A 233 19.69 -12.37 29.40
CA LYS A 233 19.89 -13.46 28.43
C LYS A 233 19.30 -13.12 27.07
N ALA A 234 19.81 -13.79 26.05
CA ALA A 234 19.30 -13.75 24.69
C ALA A 234 19.21 -15.16 24.11
N LEU A 235 18.41 -15.31 23.07
CA LEU A 235 18.42 -16.50 22.21
C LEU A 235 19.30 -16.23 21.00
N ARG A 236 20.39 -16.97 20.87
CA ARG A 236 21.24 -16.99 19.69
C ARG A 236 20.70 -17.98 18.68
N PHE A 237 20.63 -17.54 17.42
CA PHE A 237 20.32 -18.36 16.26
C PHE A 237 21.54 -18.38 15.36
N LYS A 238 22.11 -19.56 15.15
CA LYS A 238 23.25 -19.75 14.26
C LYS A 238 22.97 -20.83 13.23
N TYR A 239 23.08 -20.50 11.96
CA TYR A 239 22.78 -21.41 10.87
C TYR A 239 23.75 -21.27 9.71
N ASP A 240 24.06 -22.41 9.10
CA ASP A 240 24.86 -22.52 7.88
C ASP A 240 23.91 -22.86 6.71
N PHE A 241 24.05 -22.13 5.61
CA PHE A 241 23.14 -22.19 4.46
C PHE A 241 23.37 -23.40 3.55
N SER A 242 24.16 -24.40 3.95
CA SER A 242 24.38 -25.62 3.15
C SER A 242 23.11 -26.36 2.77
N ASN A 243 22.02 -26.19 3.54
CA ASN A 243 20.73 -26.83 3.32
C ASN A 243 19.61 -25.86 2.89
N GLY A 244 19.97 -24.66 2.41
CA GLY A 244 19.04 -23.65 1.90
C GLY A 244 19.06 -22.35 2.70
N GLY A 245 18.47 -21.28 2.14
CA GLY A 245 18.49 -19.96 2.76
C GLY A 245 17.43 -19.75 3.85
N TRP A 246 16.41 -20.61 3.92
CA TRP A 246 15.30 -20.54 4.88
C TRP A 246 15.34 -21.70 5.86
N TYR A 247 15.47 -21.38 7.15
CA TYR A 247 15.43 -22.33 8.25
C TYR A 247 14.76 -21.67 9.44
N ASP A 248 13.65 -22.24 9.92
CA ASP A 248 12.78 -21.57 10.88
C ASP A 248 12.56 -22.34 12.18
N VAL A 249 12.43 -21.59 13.27
CA VAL A 249 12.07 -22.02 14.62
C VAL A 249 10.85 -21.24 15.07
N ALA A 250 10.08 -21.78 16.02
CA ALA A 250 8.88 -21.09 16.47
C ALA A 250 8.54 -21.37 17.93
N LYS A 251 8.05 -20.33 18.60
CA LYS A 251 7.44 -20.41 19.93
C LYS A 251 5.93 -20.44 19.79
N TYR A 252 5.30 -21.45 20.37
CA TYR A 252 3.84 -21.49 20.45
C TYR A 252 3.35 -20.47 21.50
N LEU A 253 2.32 -19.71 21.14
CA LEU A 253 1.74 -18.63 21.96
C LEU A 253 0.31 -18.92 22.44
N ASP A 254 -0.21 -20.13 22.15
CA ASP A 254 -1.47 -20.65 22.69
C ASP A 254 -2.68 -19.71 22.51
N GLY A 255 -2.77 -19.05 21.35
CA GLY A 255 -3.87 -18.13 21.06
C GLY A 255 -3.77 -16.80 21.83
N ALA A 256 -2.56 -16.33 22.11
CA ALA A 256 -2.31 -15.06 22.77
C ALA A 256 -3.10 -13.92 22.09
N ASN A 257 -3.73 -13.08 22.91
CA ASN A 257 -4.52 -11.96 22.43
C ASN A 257 -3.66 -10.68 22.45
N TRP A 258 -3.33 -10.19 21.26
CA TRP A 258 -2.58 -8.94 21.05
C TRP A 258 -3.50 -7.79 20.61
N SER A 259 -4.83 -7.92 20.71
CA SER A 259 -5.75 -6.82 20.41
C SER A 259 -5.45 -5.61 21.29
N GLY A 260 -5.26 -4.46 20.65
CA GLY A 260 -4.91 -3.20 21.29
C GLY A 260 -3.38 -2.97 21.41
N GLU A 261 -2.56 -3.96 21.08
CA GLU A 261 -1.13 -3.76 20.87
C GLU A 261 -0.87 -3.19 19.47
N SER A 262 0.22 -2.46 19.30
CA SER A 262 0.53 -1.71 18.07
C SER A 262 1.88 -2.03 17.47
N VAL A 263 2.85 -2.45 18.30
CA VAL A 263 4.23 -2.68 17.90
C VAL A 263 4.71 -3.99 18.50
N LEU A 264 5.38 -4.81 17.69
CA LEU A 264 6.25 -5.89 18.15
C LEU A 264 7.67 -5.34 18.25
N ALA A 265 8.20 -5.30 19.48
CA ALA A 265 9.52 -4.77 19.79
C ALA A 265 10.43 -5.87 20.34
N PHE A 266 11.70 -5.86 19.92
CA PHE A 266 12.72 -6.79 20.38
C PHE A 266 14.12 -6.23 20.12
N GLN A 267 15.11 -6.72 20.86
CA GLN A 267 16.52 -6.39 20.66
C GLN A 267 17.16 -7.43 19.75
N VAL A 268 17.96 -7.00 18.78
CA VAL A 268 18.73 -7.87 17.89
C VAL A 268 20.21 -7.53 17.98
N LYS A 269 21.05 -8.53 18.18
CA LYS A 269 22.50 -8.45 18.00
C LYS A 269 22.83 -8.96 16.60
N GLY A 270 23.15 -8.04 15.69
CA GLY A 270 23.46 -8.39 14.31
C GLY A 270 24.89 -8.92 14.13
N ASP A 271 25.10 -9.67 13.07
CA ASP A 271 26.41 -10.22 12.66
C ASP A 271 27.08 -9.45 11.51
N GLY A 272 26.39 -8.47 10.93
CA GLY A 272 26.87 -7.71 9.77
C GLY A 272 26.97 -8.52 8.47
N SER A 273 26.26 -9.65 8.38
CA SER A 273 26.34 -10.57 7.24
C SER A 273 25.63 -10.09 5.97
N ASP A 274 24.83 -9.01 6.05
CA ASP A 274 23.90 -8.56 5.01
C ASP A 274 22.79 -9.59 4.66
N ASN A 275 22.65 -10.67 5.43
CA ASN A 275 21.49 -11.56 5.38
C ASN A 275 20.29 -10.93 6.12
N ALA A 276 19.18 -11.67 6.26
CA ALA A 276 18.03 -11.20 7.00
C ALA A 276 17.50 -12.25 8.00
N ILE A 277 16.83 -11.74 9.03
CA ILE A 277 15.94 -12.51 9.88
C ILE A 277 14.54 -12.46 9.25
N GLY A 278 13.94 -13.61 8.99
CA GLY A 278 12.50 -13.71 8.75
C GLY A 278 11.73 -13.78 10.04
N LEU A 279 10.80 -12.85 10.22
CA LEU A 279 9.88 -12.84 11.35
C LEU A 279 8.48 -13.14 10.84
N GLN A 280 7.90 -14.28 11.24
CA GLN A 280 6.49 -14.54 10.95
C GLN A 280 5.64 -14.53 12.21
N ILE A 281 4.47 -13.88 12.11
CA ILE A 281 3.41 -13.97 13.10
C ILE A 281 2.32 -14.88 12.54
N GLY A 282 2.15 -16.04 13.17
CA GLY A 282 1.11 -17.00 12.83
C GLY A 282 -0.14 -16.77 13.66
N THR A 283 -1.27 -16.56 13.02
CA THR A 283 -2.58 -16.46 13.66
C THR A 283 -3.22 -17.84 13.83
N SER A 284 -4.19 -17.97 14.73
CA SER A 284 -4.90 -19.23 14.96
C SER A 284 -5.86 -19.61 13.83
N ASP A 285 -6.33 -18.65 13.04
CA ASP A 285 -7.16 -18.91 11.84
C ASP A 285 -6.33 -19.36 10.62
N GLY A 286 -5.00 -19.36 10.77
CA GLY A 286 -4.06 -19.96 9.84
C GLY A 286 -3.24 -18.95 9.04
N LYS A 287 -3.50 -17.63 9.11
CA LYS A 287 -2.68 -16.65 8.36
C LYS A 287 -1.27 -16.51 8.95
N TYR A 288 -0.27 -16.28 8.09
CA TYR A 288 1.08 -15.92 8.50
C TYR A 288 1.52 -14.62 7.85
N PHE A 289 1.94 -13.67 8.67
CA PHE A 289 2.44 -12.37 8.23
C PHE A 289 3.96 -12.33 8.40
N LEU A 290 4.69 -11.97 7.35
CA LEU A 290 6.15 -11.96 7.30
C LEU A 290 6.67 -10.52 7.27
N ALA A 291 7.65 -10.24 8.11
CA ALA A 291 8.56 -9.10 7.98
C ALA A 291 10.01 -9.61 7.94
N SER A 292 10.89 -8.87 7.26
CA SER A 292 12.31 -9.20 7.18
C SER A 292 13.17 -8.11 7.82
N VAL A 293 14.10 -8.50 8.69
CA VAL A 293 15.05 -7.59 9.33
C VAL A 293 16.43 -7.85 8.74
N LYS A 294 16.96 -6.87 7.97
CA LYS A 294 18.30 -6.97 7.39
C LYS A 294 19.37 -6.86 8.49
N LEU A 295 20.39 -7.72 8.42
CA LEU A 295 21.53 -7.79 9.32
C LEU A 295 22.75 -7.07 8.74
N ASP A 296 22.59 -5.79 8.42
CA ASP A 296 23.66 -4.91 7.94
C ASP A 296 24.38 -4.14 9.06
N PHE A 297 24.22 -4.64 10.29
CA PHE A 297 24.78 -4.04 11.50
C PHE A 297 25.38 -5.10 12.40
N THR A 298 26.29 -4.66 13.28
CA THR A 298 26.85 -5.47 14.37
C THR A 298 26.48 -4.86 15.72
N GLY A 299 26.45 -5.68 16.77
CA GLY A 299 26.02 -5.25 18.10
C GLY A 299 24.51 -5.13 18.25
N TRP A 300 24.07 -4.73 19.45
CA TRP A 300 22.65 -4.67 19.83
C TRP A 300 21.93 -3.46 19.22
N LYS A 301 20.74 -3.70 18.67
CA LYS A 301 19.82 -2.70 18.10
C LYS A 301 18.38 -3.07 18.42
N GLN A 302 17.59 -2.07 18.82
CA GLN A 302 16.15 -2.24 19.00
C GLN A 302 15.46 -2.25 17.65
N ILE A 303 14.63 -3.27 17.43
CA ILE A 303 13.79 -3.44 16.25
C ILE A 303 12.35 -3.27 16.70
N GLU A 304 11.62 -2.43 15.97
CA GLU A 304 10.20 -2.18 16.18
C GLU A 304 9.47 -2.41 14.86
N ILE A 305 8.47 -3.29 14.91
CA ILE A 305 7.64 -3.64 13.76
C ILE A 305 6.21 -3.26 14.10
N PRO A 306 5.67 -2.19 13.47
CA PRO A 306 4.25 -1.89 13.56
C PRO A 306 3.44 -3.11 13.12
N LEU A 307 2.47 -3.50 13.93
CA LEU A 307 1.70 -4.72 13.75
C LEU A 307 0.62 -4.53 12.69
N VAL A 308 -0.17 -3.47 12.79
CA VAL A 308 -1.32 -3.23 11.91
C VAL A 308 -0.93 -2.33 10.76
N ASP A 309 -1.48 -2.60 9.58
CA ASP A 309 -1.39 -1.74 8.40
C ASP A 309 0.05 -1.45 7.91
N ASN A 310 0.98 -2.34 8.26
CA ASN A 310 2.38 -2.22 7.91
C ASN A 310 2.67 -2.92 6.59
N ALA A 311 3.04 -2.13 5.56
CA ALA A 311 3.37 -2.64 4.23
C ALA A 311 4.59 -3.58 4.18
N ASN A 312 5.39 -3.65 5.26
CA ASN A 312 6.52 -4.55 5.40
C ASN A 312 6.20 -5.78 6.27
N LEU A 313 5.01 -5.87 6.86
CA LEU A 313 4.50 -7.03 7.59
C LEU A 313 3.24 -7.52 6.88
N THR A 314 3.43 -8.37 5.89
CA THR A 314 2.36 -8.76 4.97
C THR A 314 2.09 -10.24 4.98
N GLN A 315 0.87 -10.63 4.63
CA GLN A 315 0.47 -12.01 4.60
C GLN A 315 1.30 -12.79 3.58
N SER A 316 2.09 -13.73 4.09
CA SER A 316 2.92 -14.68 3.34
C SER A 316 2.25 -16.04 3.14
N TRP A 317 1.24 -16.39 3.95
CA TRP A 317 0.49 -17.64 3.84
C TRP A 317 -0.94 -17.52 4.38
N PRO A 318 -1.95 -18.21 3.79
CA PRO A 318 -1.89 -18.97 2.53
C PRO A 318 -1.59 -18.07 1.33
N GLU A 319 -1.00 -18.65 0.27
CA GLU A 319 -0.51 -17.94 -0.94
C GLU A 319 -1.63 -17.39 -1.86
N ASP A 320 -2.91 -17.61 -1.51
CA ASP A 320 -4.08 -17.16 -2.27
C ASP A 320 -4.22 -15.62 -2.30
N ALA A 321 -5.36 -15.11 -2.78
CA ALA A 321 -5.70 -13.71 -3.13
C ALA A 321 -5.44 -12.60 -2.08
N ASN A 322 -4.89 -12.94 -0.91
CA ASN A 322 -4.53 -12.00 0.16
C ASN A 322 -3.01 -11.85 0.36
N LYS A 323 -2.18 -12.45 -0.51
CA LYS A 323 -0.73 -12.22 -0.49
C LYS A 323 -0.42 -10.72 -0.53
N ASP A 324 0.52 -10.29 0.29
CA ASP A 324 0.96 -8.90 0.42
C ASP A 324 -0.02 -7.95 1.14
N ASN A 325 -1.17 -8.43 1.61
CA ASN A 325 -2.04 -7.64 2.49
C ASN A 325 -1.40 -7.47 3.88
N PRO A 326 -1.40 -6.26 4.46
CA PRO A 326 -0.90 -6.05 5.81
C PRO A 326 -1.82 -6.70 6.84
N MET A 327 -1.28 -6.98 8.03
CA MET A 327 -2.05 -7.44 9.18
C MET A 327 -3.06 -6.37 9.63
N THR A 328 -4.23 -6.83 10.08
CA THR A 328 -5.35 -5.99 10.56
C THR A 328 -5.52 -6.10 12.08
N GLU A 329 -6.33 -5.22 12.68
CA GLU A 329 -6.65 -5.31 14.12
C GLU A 329 -7.33 -6.64 14.49
N ASP A 330 -8.16 -7.20 13.61
CA ASP A 330 -8.87 -8.46 13.84
C ASP A 330 -7.92 -9.66 13.91
N ASP A 331 -6.82 -9.62 13.15
CA ASP A 331 -5.80 -10.68 13.14
C ASP A 331 -5.06 -10.79 14.48
N LEU A 332 -5.02 -9.70 15.26
CA LEU A 332 -4.35 -9.67 16.57
C LEU A 332 -5.12 -10.38 17.69
N ALA A 333 -6.39 -10.72 17.47
CA ALA A 333 -7.23 -11.30 18.51
C ALA A 333 -6.77 -12.68 18.99
N SER A 334 -6.04 -13.43 18.15
CA SER A 334 -5.59 -14.79 18.49
C SER A 334 -4.34 -15.20 17.72
N ILE A 335 -3.18 -15.04 18.37
CA ILE A 335 -1.86 -15.38 17.84
C ILE A 335 -1.46 -16.80 18.28
N LYS A 336 -1.17 -17.63 17.28
CA LYS A 336 -0.81 -19.04 17.46
C LYS A 336 0.67 -19.20 17.78
N GLU A 337 1.55 -18.54 17.04
CA GLU A 337 2.99 -18.69 17.19
C GLU A 337 3.76 -17.48 16.66
N LEU A 338 4.96 -17.29 17.20
CA LEU A 338 5.97 -16.39 16.68
C LEU A 338 7.11 -17.21 16.07
N VAL A 339 7.50 -16.90 14.84
CA VAL A 339 8.49 -17.63 14.06
C VAL A 339 9.68 -16.73 13.78
N PHE A 340 10.88 -17.25 14.01
CA PHE A 340 12.12 -16.68 13.49
C PHE A 340 12.73 -17.62 12.49
N ALA A 341 13.19 -17.07 11.37
CA ALA A 341 13.79 -17.81 10.29
C ALA A 341 15.08 -17.16 9.82
N SER A 342 16.01 -17.97 9.32
CA SER A 342 17.07 -17.47 8.48
C SER A 342 16.51 -17.03 7.13
N GLN A 343 17.06 -15.96 6.55
CA GLN A 343 16.84 -15.59 5.15
C GLN A 343 18.17 -15.22 4.51
N GLN A 344 18.65 -16.07 3.60
CA GLN A 344 19.84 -15.75 2.82
C GLN A 344 19.54 -14.66 1.80
N TRP A 345 20.07 -13.46 2.04
CA TRP A 345 20.01 -12.35 1.10
C TRP A 345 21.38 -12.08 0.48
N ASN A 346 22.46 -12.40 1.20
CA ASN A 346 23.82 -12.30 0.71
C ASN A 346 24.31 -13.66 0.21
N SER A 347 24.43 -13.83 -1.11
CA SER A 347 24.91 -15.08 -1.73
C SER A 347 26.38 -15.37 -1.46
N GLU A 348 27.17 -14.40 -1.00
CA GLU A 348 28.58 -14.57 -0.64
C GLU A 348 28.77 -15.06 0.80
N SER A 349 27.71 -15.01 1.61
CA SER A 349 27.70 -15.48 2.99
C SER A 349 27.27 -16.95 3.06
N ASP A 350 27.99 -17.74 3.86
CA ASP A 350 27.75 -19.17 4.10
C ASP A 350 26.80 -19.44 5.28
N GLY A 351 26.39 -18.42 6.03
CA GLY A 351 25.49 -18.56 7.17
C GLY A 351 25.15 -17.25 7.85
N LEU A 352 24.45 -17.34 8.98
CA LEU A 352 24.18 -16.20 9.86
C LEU A 352 24.28 -16.60 11.34
N ASP A 353 24.49 -15.60 12.18
CA ASP A 353 24.75 -15.75 13.61
C ASP A 353 24.25 -14.54 14.41
N PHE A 354 22.94 -14.44 14.63
CA PHE A 354 22.33 -13.33 15.37
C PHE A 354 21.84 -13.75 16.75
N SER A 355 21.56 -12.79 17.62
CA SER A 355 20.88 -13.04 18.90
C SER A 355 19.68 -12.11 19.08
N ILE A 356 18.62 -12.61 19.72
CA ILE A 356 17.40 -11.86 20.01
C ILE A 356 17.14 -11.83 21.51
N ALA A 357 16.71 -10.69 22.02
CA ALA A 357 16.32 -10.52 23.42
C ALA A 357 15.07 -9.64 23.55
N ASP A 358 14.45 -9.66 24.74
CA ASP A 358 13.39 -8.74 25.15
C ASP A 358 12.21 -8.61 24.18
N ILE A 359 11.67 -9.74 23.73
CA ILE A 359 10.54 -9.76 22.79
C ILE A 359 9.28 -9.36 23.54
N LYS A 360 8.61 -8.32 23.06
CA LYS A 360 7.39 -7.78 23.64
C LYS A 360 6.47 -7.19 22.58
N VAL A 361 5.18 -7.14 22.89
CA VAL A 361 4.21 -6.33 22.15
C VAL A 361 3.73 -5.20 23.03
N GLU A 362 3.60 -4.01 22.45
CA GLU A 362 3.30 -2.78 23.20
C GLU A 362 2.21 -1.94 22.54
N PRO A 363 1.39 -1.25 23.35
CA PRO A 363 0.43 -0.27 22.84
C PRO A 363 1.19 0.92 22.24
N ALA A 364 0.52 1.69 21.41
CA ALA A 364 1.15 2.86 20.79
C ALA A 364 1.56 3.83 21.90
N GLU A 365 2.84 4.21 21.94
CA GLU A 365 3.23 5.28 22.86
C GLU A 365 2.56 6.58 22.41
N ASN A 366 1.69 7.13 23.26
CA ASN A 366 1.27 8.51 23.17
C ASN A 366 2.50 9.39 23.38
N THR A 367 3.20 9.74 22.30
CA THR A 367 4.10 10.90 22.29
C THR A 367 3.26 12.18 22.30
N SER A 368 2.42 12.36 23.32
CA SER A 368 1.94 13.67 23.69
C SER A 368 3.13 14.40 24.32
N ASN A 369 3.77 15.27 23.54
CA ASN A 369 4.70 16.25 24.08
C ASN A 369 3.96 17.12 25.11
N GLU A 370 3.99 16.72 26.37
CA GLU A 370 3.70 17.61 27.48
C GLU A 370 4.90 18.53 27.65
N GLN A 371 4.93 19.56 26.79
CA GLN A 371 5.93 20.61 26.84
C GLN A 371 5.67 21.45 28.10
N THR A 372 6.32 21.08 29.20
CA THR A 372 6.38 21.92 30.39
C THR A 372 7.24 23.16 30.04
N PRO A 373 6.82 24.40 30.32
CA PRO A 373 7.55 25.58 29.90
C PRO A 373 8.77 25.79 30.80
N LYS A 374 9.95 25.97 30.21
CA LYS A 374 11.10 26.55 30.91
C LYS A 374 11.83 27.57 30.05
N ASP A 375 11.42 28.81 30.28
CA ASP A 375 12.19 30.01 30.58
C ASP A 375 13.54 30.26 29.88
N GLU A 376 13.71 31.54 29.57
CA GLU A 376 14.67 32.20 28.69
C GLU A 376 16.14 32.07 29.15
N SER A 377 17.05 31.90 28.18
CA SER A 377 18.26 32.72 28.13
C SER A 377 18.89 32.74 26.74
N LYS A 378 19.01 33.96 26.19
CA LYS A 378 19.77 34.35 24.99
C LYS A 378 21.22 33.84 25.03
N THR A 379 21.77 33.41 23.89
CA THR A 379 23.08 33.86 23.40
C THR A 379 23.15 33.73 21.87
N GLU A 380 23.95 34.62 21.28
CA GLU A 380 24.02 35.08 19.90
C GLU A 380 24.45 34.08 18.83
N VAL A 381 24.00 34.45 17.63
CA VAL A 381 24.35 33.96 16.30
C VAL A 381 25.86 34.06 16.02
N LYS A 382 26.43 32.99 15.48
CA LYS A 382 27.49 33.09 14.47
C LYS A 382 27.25 32.07 13.37
N ALA A 383 27.04 32.61 12.18
CA ALA A 383 27.00 31.88 10.93
C ALA A 383 28.40 31.42 10.55
N ASP A 384 28.53 30.17 10.13
CA ASP A 384 29.52 29.78 9.13
C ASP A 384 28.85 28.89 8.10
N LYS A 385 29.06 29.26 6.84
CA LYS A 385 28.67 28.54 5.65
C LYS A 385 29.63 27.37 5.49
N GLU A 386 29.10 26.16 5.37
CA GLU A 386 29.74 25.13 4.57
C GLU A 386 28.68 24.38 3.77
N GLN A 387 28.98 24.27 2.49
CA GLN A 387 28.15 23.86 1.39
C GLN A 387 28.47 22.39 1.16
N GLU A 388 27.59 21.49 1.59
CA GLU A 388 27.65 20.08 1.20
C GLU A 388 26.39 19.68 0.44
N GLN A 389 26.68 19.07 -0.70
CA GLN A 389 25.81 18.66 -1.77
C GLN A 389 25.17 17.33 -1.36
N SER A 390 23.90 17.36 -0.94
CA SER A 390 23.12 16.14 -0.73
C SER A 390 22.54 15.70 -2.08
N GLU A 391 22.99 14.55 -2.57
CA GLU A 391 22.37 13.85 -3.68
C GLU A 391 20.93 13.48 -3.30
N ASP A 392 19.99 14.09 -4.03
CA ASP A 392 18.56 13.88 -3.95
C ASP A 392 18.22 12.61 -4.73
N THR A 393 18.05 11.48 -4.03
CA THR A 393 17.46 10.27 -4.63
C THR A 393 15.95 10.30 -4.45
N SER A 394 15.28 11.30 -5.03
CA SER A 394 13.84 11.26 -5.24
C SER A 394 13.59 10.37 -6.46
N ALA A 395 13.20 9.12 -6.20
CA ALA A 395 12.82 8.18 -7.24
C ALA A 395 11.61 8.74 -8.00
N ASP A 396 11.91 9.06 -9.25
CA ASP A 396 11.06 9.47 -10.32
C ASP A 396 9.93 8.45 -10.58
N VAL A 397 8.68 8.89 -10.46
CA VAL A 397 7.50 8.17 -10.97
C VAL A 397 6.96 8.90 -12.19
N THR A 398 7.84 9.37 -13.08
CA THR A 398 7.47 9.73 -14.45
C THR A 398 7.68 8.54 -15.37
N ALA A 399 6.63 7.71 -15.51
CA ALA A 399 6.33 6.90 -16.70
C ALA A 399 5.30 5.81 -16.38
N GLN A 400 4.04 6.18 -16.15
CA GLN A 400 2.94 5.34 -16.57
C GLN A 400 1.95 6.19 -17.36
N ASP A 401 1.96 5.94 -18.66
CA ASP A 401 1.14 6.58 -19.67
C ASP A 401 -0.34 6.23 -19.45
N PRO A 402 -1.26 7.20 -19.28
CA PRO A 402 -2.69 6.94 -19.13
C PRO A 402 -3.37 6.43 -20.42
N ALA A 403 -2.62 6.27 -21.52
CA ALA A 403 -3.11 5.69 -22.76
C ALA A 403 -3.37 4.19 -22.61
N THR A 404 -4.61 3.82 -22.29
CA THR A 404 -5.38 2.81 -23.04
C THR A 404 -6.72 2.55 -22.35
N CYS A 405 -7.83 3.01 -22.94
CA CYS A 405 -9.07 2.24 -22.96
C CYS A 405 -10.05 2.74 -24.05
N PRO A 406 -10.65 1.84 -24.84
CA PRO A 406 -11.66 2.17 -25.85
C PRO A 406 -13.02 2.46 -25.21
N ILE A 407 -13.76 3.39 -25.82
CA ILE A 407 -15.14 3.76 -25.47
C ILE A 407 -16.07 2.61 -25.86
N SER A 408 -16.89 2.15 -24.92
CA SER A 408 -18.06 1.31 -25.21
C SER A 408 -19.28 2.23 -25.31
N ASP A 409 -19.85 2.36 -26.50
CA ASP A 409 -21.17 2.95 -26.68
C ASP A 409 -22.23 1.96 -26.16
N GLU A 410 -22.93 2.28 -25.08
CA GLU A 410 -24.29 1.78 -24.89
C GLU A 410 -25.26 2.95 -24.77
N ASP A 411 -25.99 3.12 -25.87
CA ASP A 411 -27.09 4.04 -26.03
C ASP A 411 -28.26 3.76 -25.10
N SER A 412 -28.74 4.86 -24.56
CA SER A 412 -30.05 5.07 -23.94
C SER A 412 -31.21 4.57 -24.82
N LYS A 413 -32.05 3.65 -24.30
CA LYS A 413 -33.46 3.51 -24.69
C LYS A 413 -34.39 3.14 -23.53
N GLY A 414 -35.11 4.15 -23.05
CA GLY A 414 -36.58 4.14 -23.00
C GLY A 414 -37.29 3.09 -22.14
N SER A 415 -37.58 3.47 -20.90
CA SER A 415 -38.65 2.84 -20.10
C SER A 415 -40.02 3.16 -20.69
N THR A 416 -40.71 2.15 -21.22
CA THR A 416 -42.18 2.13 -21.31
C THR A 416 -42.65 0.73 -20.91
N GLY A 417 -43.57 0.67 -19.96
CA GLY A 417 -43.98 -0.58 -19.31
C GLY A 417 -44.86 -1.48 -20.16
N ASN A 418 -45.00 -2.74 -19.73
CA ASN A 418 -46.28 -3.44 -19.88
C ASN A 418 -46.43 -4.64 -18.94
N THR A 419 -47.52 -4.57 -18.17
CA THR A 419 -48.57 -5.58 -17.95
C THR A 419 -48.27 -7.07 -18.24
N THR A 420 -48.54 -7.86 -17.21
CA THR A 420 -48.81 -9.30 -17.09
C THR A 420 -49.61 -9.94 -18.24
N VAL A 421 -49.14 -11.06 -18.81
CA VAL A 421 -50.00 -12.18 -19.26
C VAL A 421 -49.27 -13.53 -19.11
N THR A 422 -49.94 -14.44 -18.40
CA THR A 422 -49.62 -15.87 -18.21
C THR A 422 -50.17 -16.71 -19.36
N VAL A 423 -49.39 -17.63 -19.97
CA VAL A 423 -49.94 -18.85 -20.62
C VAL A 423 -48.96 -20.04 -20.48
N LYS A 424 -49.54 -21.20 -20.20
CA LYS A 424 -49.00 -22.53 -19.83
C LYS A 424 -48.61 -23.39 -21.08
N PRO A 425 -47.78 -24.46 -20.96
CA PRO A 425 -47.19 -25.17 -22.10
C PRO A 425 -47.83 -26.54 -22.46
N THR A 426 -47.20 -27.17 -23.49
CA THR A 426 -47.17 -28.57 -24.02
C THR A 426 -48.27 -29.04 -24.99
N PRO A 427 -48.11 -30.14 -25.77
CA PRO A 427 -46.91 -30.96 -26.14
C PRO A 427 -46.83 -31.38 -27.64
N ASP A 428 -45.75 -32.05 -28.07
CA ASP A 428 -45.91 -33.33 -28.80
C ASP A 428 -44.61 -34.16 -28.94
N ALA A 429 -44.83 -35.48 -28.96
CA ALA A 429 -43.89 -36.56 -28.72
C ALA A 429 -43.37 -37.25 -29.99
N LYS A 430 -42.23 -37.98 -29.86
CA LYS A 430 -42.07 -39.33 -30.42
C LYS A 430 -40.79 -40.03 -29.90
N GLU A 431 -41.00 -41.13 -29.19
CA GLU A 431 -40.09 -42.27 -29.02
C GLU A 431 -40.46 -43.35 -30.08
N PRO A 432 -39.73 -44.47 -30.30
CA PRO A 432 -39.54 -45.53 -29.28
C PRO A 432 -38.23 -46.38 -29.29
N ALA A 433 -37.93 -46.95 -28.11
CA ALA A 433 -37.47 -48.33 -27.81
C ALA A 433 -36.01 -48.76 -28.13
N ASP A 434 -35.33 -49.68 -27.42
CA ASP A 434 -35.76 -50.66 -26.42
C ASP A 434 -34.57 -51.21 -25.58
N ASN A 435 -34.86 -51.53 -24.32
CA ASN A 435 -34.43 -52.64 -23.45
C ASN A 435 -32.98 -53.14 -23.24
N THR A 436 -32.66 -53.26 -21.93
CA THR A 436 -32.04 -54.37 -21.13
C THR A 436 -30.97 -53.80 -20.18
N GLY A 437 -30.83 -54.15 -18.90
CA GLY A 437 -31.43 -55.16 -18.04
C GLY A 437 -30.41 -55.53 -16.94
N LYS A 438 -30.77 -55.23 -15.67
CA LYS A 438 -30.46 -55.97 -14.43
C LYS A 438 -29.05 -56.07 -13.80
N ASP A 439 -29.09 -55.75 -12.50
CA ASP A 439 -28.53 -56.44 -11.31
C ASP A 439 -27.03 -56.38 -10.97
N GLY A 440 -26.75 -56.03 -9.70
CA GLY A 440 -25.71 -56.74 -8.92
C GLY A 440 -24.75 -55.94 -8.02
N LEU A 441 -25.18 -55.67 -6.77
CA LEU A 441 -24.44 -55.79 -5.49
C LEU A 441 -22.92 -55.46 -5.35
N SER A 442 -22.65 -54.46 -4.48
CA SER A 442 -21.99 -54.54 -3.14
C SER A 442 -20.51 -54.95 -2.93
N ARG A 443 -19.82 -54.12 -2.10
CA ARG A 443 -18.59 -54.30 -1.27
C ARG A 443 -17.26 -54.32 -2.07
N THR A 444 -16.16 -53.64 -1.72
CA THR A 444 -15.44 -53.44 -0.43
C THR A 444 -14.36 -52.35 -0.68
N GLY A 445 -14.20 -51.33 0.16
CA GLY A 445 -13.00 -51.10 1.00
C GLY A 445 -11.62 -51.00 0.32
N SER A 446 -10.98 -49.82 0.33
CA SER A 446 -9.62 -49.59 0.90
C SER A 446 -8.99 -48.25 0.51
N ASN A 447 -8.34 -47.67 1.51
CA ASN A 447 -7.44 -46.53 1.56
C ASN A 447 -6.46 -46.40 0.38
N ILE A 448 -6.20 -45.16 -0.06
CA ILE A 448 -4.96 -44.80 -0.76
C ILE A 448 -4.39 -43.50 -0.18
N ILE A 449 -3.15 -43.63 0.28
CA ILE A 449 -2.18 -42.61 0.69
C ILE A 449 -1.70 -41.88 -0.58
N SER A 450 -1.65 -40.55 -0.57
CA SER A 450 -0.96 -39.78 -1.61
C SER A 450 0.25 -39.06 -1.01
N ALA A 451 1.43 -39.58 -1.33
CA ALA A 451 2.71 -38.89 -1.27
C ALA A 451 2.92 -38.17 -2.61
N ILE A 452 3.25 -36.87 -2.58
CA ILE A 452 3.65 -36.10 -3.77
C ILE A 452 5.16 -35.92 -3.71
N ALA A 453 5.83 -36.40 -4.76
CA ALA A 453 7.27 -36.38 -4.94
C ALA A 453 7.74 -35.06 -5.60
N ALA A 454 8.89 -34.57 -5.15
CA ALA A 454 9.62 -33.45 -5.73
C ALA A 454 10.27 -33.82 -7.07
N VAL A 455 10.24 -32.91 -8.04
CA VAL A 455 10.93 -33.01 -9.33
C VAL A 455 12.04 -31.96 -9.37
N ALA A 456 13.29 -32.42 -9.45
CA ALA A 456 14.46 -31.60 -9.74
C ALA A 456 14.74 -31.61 -11.25
N VAL A 457 14.92 -30.43 -11.86
CA VAL A 457 15.31 -30.26 -13.27
C VAL A 457 16.81 -29.97 -13.35
N LEU A 458 17.52 -30.82 -14.09
CA LEU A 458 18.95 -30.70 -14.39
C LEU A 458 19.14 -29.98 -15.73
N ILE A 459 19.83 -28.83 -15.74
CA ILE A 459 20.20 -28.10 -16.97
C ILE A 459 21.61 -28.51 -17.40
N ALA A 460 21.72 -29.22 -18.54
CA ALA A 460 22.98 -29.49 -19.21
C ALA A 460 23.23 -28.45 -20.33
N ARG A 461 24.28 -27.62 -20.18
CA ARG A 461 24.81 -26.77 -21.27
C ARG A 461 25.90 -27.52 -22.04
N LYS A 462 25.65 -27.67 -23.34
CA LYS A 462 26.52 -28.26 -24.37
C LYS A 462 27.51 -27.20 -24.88
N ARG A 463 28.83 -27.46 -24.88
CA ARG A 463 29.78 -26.82 -25.80
C ARG A 463 30.75 -27.83 -26.39
N LYS A 464 30.77 -27.82 -27.73
CA LYS A 464 31.69 -28.37 -28.75
C LYS A 464 33.08 -28.75 -28.22
N GLY A 465 33.64 -29.90 -28.54
CA GLY A 465 33.86 -30.44 -29.89
C GLY A 465 35.34 -30.24 -30.20
N GLY A 466 36.14 -31.29 -29.98
CA GLY A 466 37.55 -31.32 -30.38
C GLY A 466 37.68 -32.01 -31.73
N ASP A 467 38.64 -31.55 -32.53
CA ASP A 467 39.52 -32.42 -33.32
C ASP A 467 40.83 -31.66 -33.58
N ILE A 468 41.90 -32.41 -33.45
CA ILE A 468 43.29 -32.02 -33.67
C ILE A 468 43.63 -32.47 -35.09
N GLU A 469 43.90 -31.52 -35.97
CA GLU A 469 45.01 -31.58 -36.95
C GLU A 469 45.39 -30.17 -37.38
#